data_AF-A0A6B3G6Y4-F1
#
_entry.id   AF-A0A6B3G6Y4-F1
#
_cell.length_a   1.000
_cell.length_b   1.000
_cell.length_c   1.000
_cell.angle_alpha   90.00
_cell.angle_beta   90.00
_cell.angle_gamma   90.00
#
_symmetry.space_group_name_H-M   'P 1'
#
loop_
_entity.id
_entity.type
_entity.pdbx_description
1 polymer ?
#
loop_
_entity_poly.entity_id
_entity_poly.type
_entity_poly.pdbx_seq_one_letter_code
_entity_poly.pdbx_strand_id
1 'polypeptide(L)'
;TRADWQGRLLLLGQSAEETLTGARALADDGLYERFGRPDAVLAQHAAPLPAGTLAHATGGPLMAGSRTLEAVLHGRGGHAATPHLAADPLLMA
;
A
#
# COMPACT_ATOMS: atom_id res chain seq x y z
N THR A 1 11.78 33.37 3.66
CA THR A 1 10.73 34.35 4.01
C THR A 1 9.58 34.21 3.02
N ARG A 2 8.40 34.78 3.30
CA ARG A 2 7.28 34.79 2.32
C ARG A 2 7.65 35.54 1.02
N ALA A 3 8.71 36.35 1.04
CA ALA A 3 9.27 37.00 -0.14
C ALA A 3 10.13 36.08 -1.02
N ASP A 4 10.55 34.91 -0.53
CA ASP A 4 11.49 34.02 -1.22
C ASP A 4 10.81 32.86 -1.96
N TRP A 5 9.47 32.75 -1.88
CA TRP A 5 8.72 31.66 -2.49
C TRP A 5 7.43 32.14 -3.15
N GLN A 6 7.15 31.60 -4.33
CA GLN A 6 5.92 31.78 -5.07
C GLN A 6 5.44 30.42 -5.56
N GLY A 7 4.16 30.11 -5.34
CA GLY A 7 3.54 28.88 -5.82
C GLY A 7 2.32 28.48 -5.01
N ARG A 8 1.90 27.23 -5.17
CA ARG A 8 0.84 26.62 -4.36
C ARG A 8 1.35 25.29 -3.80
N LEU A 9 1.15 25.08 -2.50
CA LEU A 9 1.43 23.82 -1.83
C LEU A 9 0.12 23.08 -1.58
N LEU A 10 0.04 21.82 -2.01
CA LEU A 10 -1.03 20.91 -1.64
C LEU A 10 -0.51 19.99 -0.52
N LEU A 11 -1.01 20.18 0.69
CA LEU A 11 -0.72 19.29 1.82
C LEU A 11 -1.78 18.19 1.86
N LEU A 12 -1.35 16.93 1.71
CA LEU A 12 -2.25 15.78 1.61
C LEU A 12 -2.09 14.85 2.81
N GLY A 13 -3.14 14.73 3.62
CA GLY A 13 -3.25 13.69 4.63
C GLY A 13 -3.90 12.45 4.05
N GLN A 14 -3.10 11.47 3.62
CA GLN A 14 -3.62 10.19 3.12
C GLN A 14 -3.88 9.23 4.29
N SER A 15 -5.11 8.74 4.42
CA SER A 15 -5.45 7.65 5.35
C SER A 15 -5.16 6.26 4.74
N ALA A 16 -5.33 5.20 5.53
CA ALA A 16 -5.40 3.82 5.04
C ALA A 16 -4.27 3.40 4.07
N GLU A 17 -3.03 3.79 4.38
CA GLU A 17 -1.85 3.40 3.61
C GLU A 17 -1.59 1.90 3.73
N GLU A 18 -1.64 1.36 4.95
CA GLU A 18 -1.37 -0.06 5.26
C GLU A 18 -2.24 -1.06 4.49
N THR A 19 -3.47 -0.66 4.09
CA THR A 19 -4.38 -1.51 3.30
C THR A 19 -4.31 -1.22 1.81
N LEU A 20 -3.47 -0.28 1.39
CA LEU A 20 -3.29 0.18 0.01
C LEU A 20 -4.56 0.77 -0.63
N THR A 21 -5.54 1.18 0.19
CA THR A 21 -6.83 1.68 -0.30
C THR A 21 -6.94 3.21 -0.28
N GLY A 22 -6.21 3.90 0.59
CA GLY A 22 -6.41 5.33 0.80
C GLY A 22 -6.05 6.21 -0.41
N ALA A 23 -4.90 5.97 -1.05
CA ALA A 23 -4.49 6.71 -2.24
C ALA A 23 -5.49 6.53 -3.40
N ARG A 24 -6.02 5.30 -3.57
CA ARG A 24 -7.06 4.98 -4.54
C ARG A 24 -8.34 5.76 -4.24
N ALA A 25 -8.79 5.75 -2.98
CA ALA A 25 -10.00 6.45 -2.56
C ALA A 25 -9.92 7.96 -2.78
N LEU A 26 -8.77 8.59 -2.51
CA LEU A 26 -8.56 10.01 -2.80
C LEU A 26 -8.63 10.32 -4.30
N ALA A 27 -8.05 9.47 -5.14
CA ALA A 27 -8.12 9.63 -6.59
C ALA A 27 -9.56 9.47 -7.10
N ASP A 28 -10.28 8.45 -6.61
CA ASP A 28 -11.68 8.19 -6.96
C ASP A 28 -12.62 9.32 -6.46
N ASP A 29 -12.28 10.02 -5.37
CA ASP A 29 -12.98 11.22 -4.84
C ASP A 29 -12.56 12.54 -5.54
N GLY A 30 -11.87 12.44 -6.68
CA GLY A 30 -11.56 13.57 -7.56
C GLY A 30 -10.51 14.53 -6.99
N LEU A 31 -9.47 14.01 -6.30
CA LEU A 31 -8.43 14.83 -5.68
C LEU A 31 -7.87 15.91 -6.61
N TYR A 32 -7.53 15.57 -7.85
CA TYR A 32 -6.89 16.50 -8.76
C TYR A 32 -7.88 17.42 -9.48
N GLU A 33 -9.13 17.01 -9.63
CA GLU A 33 -10.22 17.82 -10.16
C GLU A 33 -10.61 18.91 -9.16
N ARG A 34 -10.68 18.55 -7.88
CA ARG A 34 -11.09 19.46 -6.80
C ARG A 34 -10.00 20.40 -6.36
N PHE A 35 -8.76 19.92 -6.32
CA PHE A 35 -7.65 20.67 -5.78
C PHE A 35 -6.61 21.04 -6.82
N GLY A 36 -6.64 20.52 -8.04
CA GLY A 36 -5.65 20.78 -9.10
C GLY A 36 -4.40 19.89 -8.98
N ARG A 37 -3.87 19.44 -10.12
CA ARG A 37 -2.68 18.58 -10.19
C ARG A 37 -1.38 19.37 -9.92
N PRO A 38 -0.51 18.93 -9.00
CA PRO A 38 0.78 19.58 -8.75
C PRO A 38 1.82 19.18 -9.80
N ASP A 39 2.86 20.02 -9.97
CA ASP A 39 4.00 19.75 -10.86
C ASP A 39 4.92 18.63 -10.33
N ALA A 40 4.97 18.49 -9.00
CA ALA A 40 5.74 17.46 -8.31
C ALA A 40 4.98 16.94 -7.09
N VAL A 41 5.16 15.65 -6.79
CA VAL A 41 4.63 15.00 -5.58
C VAL A 41 5.82 14.47 -4.80
N LEU A 42 5.89 14.83 -3.52
CA LEU A 42 6.94 14.39 -2.60
C LEU A 42 6.29 13.61 -1.45
N ALA A 43 6.93 12.52 -1.05
CA ALA A 43 6.56 11.71 0.11
C ALA A 43 7.82 11.17 0.77
N GLN A 44 7.74 10.88 2.07
CA GLN A 44 8.84 10.30 2.85
C GLN A 44 8.28 9.31 3.86
N HIS A 45 9.09 8.33 4.23
CA HIS A 45 8.76 7.33 5.23
C HIS A 45 9.85 7.31 6.30
N ALA A 46 9.46 7.32 7.57
CA ALA A 46 10.42 7.09 8.65
C ALA A 46 10.91 5.65 8.57
N ALA A 47 12.23 5.45 8.59
CA ALA A 47 12.85 4.13 8.52
C ALA A 47 13.86 3.97 9.65
N PRO A 48 14.12 2.72 10.11
CA PRO A 48 15.12 2.43 11.13
C PRO A 48 16.55 2.52 10.55
N LEU A 49 16.94 3.72 10.11
CA LEU A 49 18.26 4.04 9.57
C LEU A 49 19.06 4.86 10.59
N PRO A 50 20.40 4.92 10.47
CA PRO A 50 21.22 5.76 11.34
C PRO A 50 20.73 7.22 11.35
N ALA A 51 20.80 7.87 12.52
CA ALA A 51 20.38 9.26 12.66
C ALA A 51 21.10 10.19 11.65
N GLY A 52 20.35 11.09 11.03
CA GLY A 52 20.86 11.97 9.97
C GLY A 52 20.89 11.37 8.57
N THR A 53 20.44 10.12 8.40
CA THR A 53 20.38 9.48 7.08
C THR A 53 19.13 9.91 6.31
N LEU A 54 19.33 10.34 5.06
CA LEU A 54 18.28 10.50 4.06
C LEU A 54 18.53 9.51 2.93
N ALA A 55 17.79 8.40 2.92
CA ALA A 55 17.87 7.43 1.83
C ALA A 55 17.05 7.92 0.63
N HIS A 56 17.65 7.89 -0.56
CA HIS A 56 16.96 8.12 -1.82
C HIS A 56 17.56 7.24 -2.93
N ALA A 57 16.78 6.95 -3.95
CA ALA A 57 17.30 6.40 -5.22
C ALA A 57 17.14 7.45 -6.33
N THR A 58 18.02 7.41 -7.33
CA THR A 58 17.92 8.24 -8.53
C THR A 58 17.65 7.35 -9.73
N GLY A 59 16.57 7.64 -10.45
CA GLY A 59 16.18 6.92 -11.66
C GLY A 59 15.55 5.56 -11.36
N GLY A 60 14.34 5.35 -11.88
CA GLY A 60 13.65 4.06 -11.83
C GLY A 60 12.84 3.80 -10.54
N PRO A 61 12.26 2.59 -10.42
CA PRO A 61 11.41 2.21 -9.29
C PRO A 61 12.20 2.12 -7.98
N LEU A 62 11.66 2.71 -6.90
CA LEU A 62 12.26 2.62 -5.56
C LEU A 62 11.77 1.39 -4.77
N MET A 63 10.52 0.96 -5.00
CA MET A 63 9.88 -0.14 -4.27
C MET A 63 9.21 -1.12 -5.25
N ALA A 64 9.05 -2.36 -4.82
CA ALA A 64 8.29 -3.36 -5.55
C ALA A 64 6.77 -3.07 -5.45
N GLY A 65 6.02 -3.41 -6.50
CA GLY A 65 4.57 -3.44 -6.41
C GLY A 65 4.10 -4.60 -5.52
N SER A 66 3.07 -4.37 -4.73
CA SER A 66 2.46 -5.39 -3.86
C SER A 66 0.99 -5.63 -4.24
N ARG A 67 0.52 -6.85 -3.96
CA ARG A 67 -0.90 -7.25 -4.03
C ARG A 67 -1.16 -8.23 -2.90
N THR A 68 -2.32 -8.09 -2.26
CA THR A 68 -2.82 -9.04 -1.27
C THR A 68 -3.81 -9.98 -1.94
N LEU A 69 -3.69 -11.28 -1.66
CA LEU A 69 -4.58 -12.32 -2.15
C LEU A 69 -5.16 -13.06 -0.95
N GLU A 70 -6.45 -13.39 -1.03
CA GLU A 70 -7.12 -14.27 -0.08
C GLU A 70 -7.54 -15.54 -0.81
N ALA A 71 -7.23 -16.69 -0.22
CA ALA A 71 -7.58 -18.00 -0.77
C ALA A 71 -8.36 -18.80 0.29
N VAL A 72 -9.52 -19.32 -0.12
CA VAL A 72 -10.34 -20.20 0.73
C VAL A 72 -10.20 -21.63 0.21
N LEU A 73 -9.65 -22.51 1.06
CA LEU A 73 -9.52 -23.93 0.75
C LEU A 73 -10.72 -24.69 1.29
N HIS A 74 -11.51 -25.25 0.38
CA HIS A 74 -12.69 -26.04 0.74
C HIS A 74 -12.33 -27.52 0.84
N GLY A 75 -12.29 -28.01 2.07
CA GLY A 75 -12.14 -29.43 2.35
C GLY A 75 -13.47 -30.19 2.39
N ARG A 76 -13.38 -31.49 2.70
CA ARG A 76 -14.51 -32.37 2.97
C ARG A 76 -14.23 -33.16 4.24
N GLY A 77 -15.04 -32.94 5.28
CA GLY A 77 -14.90 -33.64 6.55
C GLY A 77 -15.11 -35.17 6.44
N GLY A 78 -14.63 -35.90 7.44
CA GLY A 78 -14.76 -37.34 7.53
C GLY A 78 -14.32 -37.87 8.90
N HIS A 79 -14.49 -39.18 9.11
CA HIS A 79 -14.03 -39.81 10.34
C HIS A 79 -12.50 -39.91 10.38
N ALA A 80 -11.89 -39.58 11.53
CA ALA A 80 -10.42 -39.50 11.66
C ALA A 80 -9.70 -40.83 11.38
N ALA A 81 -10.36 -41.97 11.60
CA ALA A 81 -9.79 -43.29 11.30
C ALA A 81 -9.86 -43.67 9.80
N THR A 82 -10.57 -42.91 8.96
CA THR A 82 -10.71 -43.15 7.52
C THR A 82 -10.35 -41.92 6.69
N PRO A 83 -9.11 -41.39 6.78
CA PRO A 83 -8.72 -40.12 6.17
C PRO A 83 -8.77 -40.14 4.64
N HIS A 84 -8.61 -41.32 4.01
CA HIS A 84 -8.76 -41.51 2.56
C HIS A 84 -10.17 -41.20 2.05
N LEU A 85 -11.16 -41.13 2.94
CA LEU A 85 -12.53 -40.70 2.63
C LEU A 85 -12.77 -39.24 3.01
N ALA A 86 -11.77 -38.45 3.39
CA ALA A 86 -11.88 -37.03 3.65
C ALA A 86 -11.04 -36.23 2.64
N ALA A 87 -11.19 -34.91 2.64
CA ALA A 87 -10.29 -33.99 1.94
C ALA A 87 -9.89 -32.90 2.94
N ASP A 88 -8.70 -33.04 3.52
CA ASP A 88 -8.24 -32.20 4.62
C ASP A 88 -7.68 -30.86 4.09
N PRO A 89 -8.32 -29.71 4.39
CA PRO A 89 -7.85 -28.42 3.91
C PRO A 89 -6.54 -27.97 4.57
N LEU A 90 -6.15 -28.53 5.73
CA LEU A 90 -4.86 -28.23 6.37
C LEU A 90 -3.69 -28.87 5.63
N LEU A 91 -3.91 -30.03 5.02
CA LEU A 91 -2.91 -30.69 4.16
C LEU A 91 -2.83 -30.06 2.76
N MET A 92 -3.87 -29.34 2.33
CA MET A 92 -3.90 -28.65 1.03
C MET A 92 -3.15 -27.31 1.06
N ALA A 93 -3.02 -26.70 2.23
CA ALA A 93 -2.33 -25.41 2.45
C ALA A 93 -0.81 -25.60 2.47
#